data_AF-A0A1G7P9N1-F1
#
_entry.id   AF-A0A1G7P9N1-F1
#
_cell.length_a   1.000
_cell.length_b   1.000
_cell.length_c   1.000
_cell.angle_alpha   90.00
_cell.angle_beta   90.00
_cell.angle_gamma   90.00
#
_symmetry.space_group_name_H-M   'P 1'
#
loop_
_entity.id
_entity.type
_entity.pdbx_description
1 polymer ?
#
loop_
_entity_poly.entity_id
_entity_poly.type
_entity_poly.pdbx_seq_one_letter_code
_entity_poly.pdbx_strand_id
1 'polypeptide(L)'
;MGQKIYTNYWINRRDNVVKEHGSYASEEEALKGIKAWWELQKDNYKEVEERRTNSGALEITYGDNNYYYRIIQRESDETLPSLKVKLRSKGEIESLRKKHLLEDEQLLFDELAEPYRDRLVQAMGDGKKVQEYIYDEQGRMIRPLRANRA
;
A
#
# COMPACT_ATOMS: atom_id res chain seq x y z
N MET A 1 6.87 -13.23 23.13
CA MET A 1 7.83 -13.57 22.06
C MET A 1 7.41 -12.73 20.88
N GLY A 2 8.19 -11.70 20.57
CA GLY A 2 7.87 -10.80 19.45
C GLY A 2 7.95 -11.56 18.13
N GLN A 3 7.05 -11.25 17.20
CA GLN A 3 7.15 -11.75 15.84
C GLN A 3 8.04 -10.83 15.01
N LYS A 4 8.76 -11.42 14.05
CA LYS A 4 9.53 -10.65 13.07
C LYS A 4 8.57 -10.13 12.01
N ILE A 5 8.53 -8.81 11.85
CA ILE A 5 7.77 -8.16 10.78
C ILE A 5 8.73 -7.39 9.88
N TYR A 6 8.35 -7.28 8.62
CA TYR A 6 9.10 -6.58 7.59
C TYR A 6 8.26 -5.41 7.12
N THR A 7 8.79 -4.20 7.20
CA THR A 7 8.03 -3.01 6.83
C THR A 7 8.64 -2.33 5.63
N ASN A 8 7.78 -2.01 4.67
CA ASN A 8 8.10 -1.21 3.50
C ASN A 8 8.01 0.27 3.82
N TYR A 9 9.12 0.96 3.60
CA TYR A 9 9.19 2.40 3.56
C TYR A 9 9.46 2.86 2.13
N TRP A 10 8.72 3.83 1.66
CA TRP A 10 9.04 4.59 0.46
C TRP A 10 9.74 5.88 0.87
N ILE A 11 10.92 6.13 0.31
CA ILE A 11 11.75 7.27 0.65
C ILE A 11 11.94 8.13 -0.60
N ASN A 12 11.65 9.41 -0.45
CA ASN A 12 12.01 10.46 -1.39
C ASN A 12 13.11 11.34 -0.76
N ARG A 13 14.33 11.25 -1.30
CA ARG A 13 15.49 12.01 -0.84
C ARG A 13 15.40 13.50 -1.17
N ARG A 14 14.73 13.86 -2.26
CA ARG A 14 14.62 15.25 -2.72
C ARG A 14 13.86 16.11 -1.72
N ASP A 15 12.77 15.57 -1.19
CA ASP A 15 11.88 16.27 -0.25
C ASP A 15 12.04 15.79 1.21
N ASN A 16 12.99 14.88 1.46
CA ASN A 16 13.20 14.22 2.76
C ASN A 16 11.91 13.59 3.33
N VAL A 17 11.10 13.00 2.45
CA VAL A 17 9.82 12.38 2.81
C VAL A 17 10.02 10.87 2.95
N VAL A 18 9.57 10.33 4.08
CA VAL A 18 9.51 8.88 4.33
C VAL A 18 8.05 8.50 4.57
N LYS A 19 7.54 7.57 3.78
CA LYS A 19 6.17 7.05 3.91
C LYS A 19 6.20 5.56 4.20
N GLU A 20 5.47 5.13 5.22
CA GLU A 20 5.25 3.71 5.47
C GLU A 20 4.14 3.19 4.55
N HIS A 21 4.43 2.18 3.74
CA HIS A 21 3.45 1.54 2.87
C HIS A 21 2.67 0.45 3.61
N GLY A 22 3.38 -0.52 4.21
CA GLY A 22 2.78 -1.68 4.85
C GLY A 22 3.79 -2.54 5.60
N SER A 23 3.27 -3.45 6.43
CA SER A 23 4.06 -4.42 7.20
C SER A 23 3.64 -5.85 6.85
N TYR A 24 4.60 -6.76 6.83
CA TYR A 24 4.47 -8.12 6.28
C TYR A 24 5.17 -9.15 7.17
N ALA A 25 4.83 -10.43 7.02
CA ALA A 25 5.43 -11.52 7.79
C ALA A 25 6.81 -11.92 7.28
N SER A 26 7.13 -11.61 6.02
CA SER A 26 8.40 -11.96 5.38
C SER A 26 8.93 -10.85 4.46
N GLU A 27 10.25 -10.83 4.24
CA GLU A 27 10.91 -9.91 3.29
C GLU A 27 10.37 -10.13 1.86
N GLU A 28 10.07 -11.38 1.49
CA GLU A 28 9.51 -11.73 0.19
C GLU A 28 8.09 -11.15 -0.01
N GLU A 29 7.24 -11.20 1.01
CA GLU A 29 5.91 -10.58 0.95
C GLU A 29 5.99 -9.07 0.89
N ALA A 30 6.94 -8.48 1.63
CA ALA A 30 7.21 -7.06 1.57
C ALA A 30 7.64 -6.63 0.16
N LEU A 31 8.56 -7.36 -0.48
CA LEU A 31 8.96 -7.11 -1.86
C LEU A 31 7.80 -7.29 -2.86
N LYS A 32 6.97 -8.33 -2.66
CA LYS A 32 5.76 -8.55 -3.48
C LYS A 32 4.76 -7.40 -3.33
N GLY A 33 4.60 -6.83 -2.13
CA GLY A 33 3.77 -5.65 -1.91
C GLY A 33 4.25 -4.43 -2.69
N ILE A 34 5.56 -4.18 -2.74
CA ILE A 34 6.15 -3.10 -3.55
C ILE A 34 5.85 -3.33 -5.03
N LYS A 35 6.07 -4.55 -5.54
CA LYS A 35 5.81 -4.90 -6.95
C LYS A 35 4.32 -4.75 -7.30
N ALA A 36 3.42 -5.19 -6.43
CA ALA A 36 1.98 -5.01 -6.61
C ALA A 36 1.59 -3.52 -6.66
N TRP A 37 2.21 -2.67 -5.83
CA TRP A 37 2.01 -1.22 -5.90
C TRP A 37 2.48 -0.64 -7.24
N TRP A 38 3.63 -1.07 -7.74
CA TRP A 38 4.16 -0.62 -9.03
C TRP A 38 3.26 -1.01 -10.19
N GLU A 39 2.74 -2.25 -10.18
CA GLU A 39 1.76 -2.74 -11.17
C GLU A 39 0.49 -1.87 -11.19
N LEU A 40 -0.03 -1.46 -10.03
CA LEU A 40 -1.21 -0.60 -9.93
C LEU A 40 -0.97 0.81 -10.51
N GLN A 41 0.22 1.37 -10.29
CA GLN A 41 0.58 2.67 -10.86
C GLN A 41 0.88 2.61 -12.37
N LYS A 42 0.98 1.40 -12.94
CA LYS A 42 1.48 1.16 -14.31
C LYS A 42 2.87 1.79 -14.55
N ASP A 43 3.62 1.97 -13.48
CA ASP A 43 4.95 2.52 -13.56
C ASP A 43 5.90 1.44 -14.09
N ASN A 44 6.45 1.67 -15.28
CA ASN A 44 7.52 0.84 -15.83
C ASN A 44 8.85 1.32 -15.25
N TYR A 45 9.10 0.93 -14.00
CA TYR A 45 10.37 1.24 -13.37
C TYR A 45 11.50 0.48 -14.05
N LYS A 46 12.45 1.23 -14.62
CA LYS A 46 13.67 0.71 -15.24
C LYS A 46 14.78 0.64 -14.19
N GLU A 47 15.77 -0.21 -14.42
CA GLU A 47 17.01 -0.23 -13.61
C GLU A 47 16.73 -0.49 -12.12
N VAL A 48 15.90 -1.50 -11.83
CA VAL A 48 15.62 -1.92 -10.45
C VAL A 48 16.86 -2.62 -9.90
N GLU A 49 17.45 -2.05 -8.85
CA GLU A 49 18.58 -2.63 -8.14
C GLU A 49 18.21 -2.91 -6.68
N GLU A 50 18.54 -4.10 -6.21
CA GLU A 50 18.33 -4.52 -4.83
C GLU A 50 19.69 -4.52 -4.10
N ARG A 51 19.82 -3.70 -3.06
CA ARG A 51 21.04 -3.58 -2.25
C ARG A 51 20.73 -3.85 -0.79
N ARG A 52 21.52 -4.73 -0.17
CA ARG A 52 21.48 -4.91 1.28
C ARG A 52 22.39 -3.90 1.98
N THR A 53 21.85 -3.21 2.97
CA THR A 53 22.57 -2.24 3.81
C THR A 53 23.34 -2.94 4.92
N ASN A 54 24.33 -2.26 5.50
CA ASN A 54 25.10 -2.78 6.63
C ASN A 54 24.25 -3.05 7.89
N SER A 55 23.07 -2.42 7.98
CA SER A 55 22.08 -2.67 9.03
C SER A 55 21.16 -3.87 8.73
N GLY A 56 21.35 -4.57 7.62
CA GLY A 56 20.54 -5.72 7.21
C GLY A 56 19.23 -5.37 6.50
N ALA A 57 18.91 -4.08 6.31
CA ALA A 57 17.74 -3.65 5.55
C ALA A 57 17.97 -3.81 4.04
N LEU A 58 16.93 -4.20 3.31
CA LEU A 58 16.94 -4.28 1.85
C LEU A 58 16.49 -2.95 1.25
N GLU A 59 17.31 -2.36 0.40
CA GLU A 59 16.96 -1.16 -0.37
C GLU A 59 16.70 -1.53 -1.82
N ILE A 60 15.65 -0.98 -2.39
CA ILE A 60 15.25 -1.19 -3.78
C ILE A 60 15.22 0.18 -4.44
N THR A 61 16.25 0.48 -5.22
CA THR A 61 16.33 1.68 -6.05
C THR A 61 15.73 1.39 -7.41
N TYR A 62 15.12 2.39 -8.04
CA TYR A 62 14.43 2.19 -9.30
C TYR A 62 14.34 3.52 -10.07
N GLY A 63 14.76 3.51 -11.34
CA GLY A 63 14.76 4.69 -12.22
C GLY A 63 15.63 5.84 -11.71
N ASP A 64 15.09 6.67 -10.81
CA ASP A 64 15.76 7.85 -10.26
C ASP A 64 16.32 7.57 -8.85
N ASN A 65 17.60 7.91 -8.65
CA ASN A 65 18.32 7.79 -7.39
C ASN A 65 17.72 8.60 -6.22
N ASN A 66 16.75 9.47 -6.49
CA ASN A 66 16.03 10.21 -5.46
C ASN A 66 14.93 9.39 -4.79
N TYR A 67 14.44 8.31 -5.40
CA TYR A 67 13.35 7.49 -4.87
C TYR A 67 13.79 6.05 -4.67
N TYR A 68 13.48 5.49 -3.51
CA TYR A 68 13.78 4.09 -3.24
C TYR A 68 12.84 3.52 -2.19
N TYR A 69 12.63 2.21 -2.24
CA TYR A 69 12.00 1.49 -1.15
C TYR A 69 13.07 0.96 -0.19
N ARG A 70 12.75 0.89 1.10
CA ARG A 70 13.56 0.22 2.10
C ARG A 70 12.67 -0.73 2.91
N ILE A 71 13.07 -1.99 2.97
CA ILE A 71 12.46 -3.02 3.79
C ILE A 71 13.28 -3.16 5.06
N ILE A 72 12.66 -2.90 6.21
CA ILE A 72 13.30 -3.01 7.52
C ILE A 72 12.65 -4.15 8.29
N GLN A 73 13.47 -5.08 8.76
CA GLN A 73 13.05 -6.10 9.71
C GLN A 73 12.99 -5.47 11.11
N ARG A 74 11.88 -5.64 11.81
CA ARG A 74 11.71 -5.27 13.21
C ARG A 74 11.03 -6.38 14.00
N GLU A 75 11.35 -6.47 15.28
CA GLU A 75 10.60 -7.31 16.21
C GLU A 75 9.43 -6.47 16.76
N SER A 76 8.22 -7.02 16.67
CA SER A 76 7.03 -6.38 17.22
C SER A 76 6.16 -7.42 17.92
N ASP A 77 5.54 -7.02 19.03
CA ASP A 77 4.48 -7.80 19.69
C ASP A 77 3.11 -7.56 19.03
N GLU A 78 3.01 -6.61 18.09
CA GLU A 78 1.78 -6.33 17.36
C GLU A 78 1.51 -7.39 16.29
N THR A 79 0.28 -7.90 16.26
CA THR A 79 -0.19 -8.80 15.20
C THR A 79 -0.29 -8.07 13.88
N LEU A 80 0.15 -8.71 12.80
CA LEU A 80 0.03 -8.14 11.45
C LEU A 80 -1.46 -7.94 11.10
N PRO A 81 -1.80 -6.85 10.42
CA PRO A 81 -3.16 -6.63 9.96
C PRO A 81 -3.61 -7.77 9.04
N SER A 82 -4.90 -8.10 9.10
CA SER A 82 -5.45 -9.16 8.27
C SER A 82 -5.58 -8.70 6.82
N LEU A 83 -5.13 -9.52 5.88
CA LEU A 83 -5.36 -9.33 4.45
C LEU A 83 -6.81 -9.61 4.04
N LYS A 84 -7.62 -10.22 4.92
CA LYS A 84 -9.02 -10.52 4.61
C LYS A 84 -9.85 -9.24 4.62
N VAL A 85 -10.42 -8.91 3.46
CA VAL A 85 -11.35 -7.79 3.32
C VAL A 85 -12.78 -8.30 3.35
N LYS A 86 -13.61 -7.71 4.21
CA LYS A 86 -15.06 -7.91 4.16
C LYS A 86 -15.67 -6.85 3.26
N LEU A 87 -16.16 -7.26 2.09
CA LEU A 87 -16.82 -6.34 1.17
C LEU A 87 -18.07 -5.73 1.80
N ARG A 88 -18.25 -4.43 1.57
CA ARG A 88 -19.43 -3.68 2.00
C ARG A 88 -20.66 -4.09 1.18
N SER A 89 -21.82 -4.03 1.81
CA SER A 89 -23.09 -4.21 1.09
C SER A 89 -23.37 -3.03 0.17
N LYS A 90 -24.23 -3.23 -0.84
CA LYS A 90 -24.64 -2.16 -1.78
C LYS A 90 -25.16 -0.91 -1.04
N GLY A 91 -25.97 -1.09 0.01
CA GLY A 91 -26.48 0.03 0.81
C GLY A 91 -25.40 0.80 1.57
N GLU A 92 -24.35 0.12 2.04
CA GLU A 92 -23.19 0.78 2.68
C GLU A 92 -22.37 1.57 1.65
N ILE A 93 -22.16 1.01 0.46
CA ILE A 93 -21.47 1.67 -0.66
C ILE A 93 -22.22 2.94 -1.05
N GLU A 94 -23.53 2.86 -1.31
CA GLU A 94 -24.35 4.02 -1.67
C GLU A 94 -24.35 5.11 -0.58
N SER A 95 -24.41 4.69 0.69
CA SER A 95 -24.32 5.62 1.82
C SER A 95 -22.98 6.36 1.87
N LEU A 96 -21.87 5.65 1.65
CA LEU A 96 -20.53 6.26 1.59
C LEU A 96 -20.39 7.18 0.36
N ARG A 97 -20.86 6.76 -0.81
CA ARG A 97 -20.86 7.59 -2.03
C ARG A 97 -21.58 8.91 -1.79
N LYS A 98 -22.78 8.87 -1.21
CA LYS A 98 -23.55 10.07 -0.85
C LYS A 98 -22.86 10.92 0.20
N LYS A 99 -22.34 10.29 1.27
CA LYS A 99 -21.67 10.99 2.37
C LYS A 99 -20.43 11.74 1.92
N HIS A 100 -19.66 11.18 0.99
CA HIS A 100 -18.40 11.74 0.52
C HIS A 100 -18.52 12.46 -0.82
N LEU A 101 -19.76 12.60 -1.35
CA LEU A 101 -20.08 13.23 -2.63
C LEU A 101 -19.19 12.66 -3.76
N LEU A 102 -19.11 11.34 -3.83
CA LEU A 102 -18.27 10.65 -4.82
C LEU A 102 -18.88 10.78 -6.21
N GLU A 103 -18.05 11.18 -7.16
CA GLU A 103 -18.37 11.18 -8.59
C GLU A 103 -18.24 9.77 -9.18
N ASP A 104 -18.69 9.56 -10.41
CA ASP A 104 -18.68 8.24 -11.04
C ASP A 104 -17.25 7.69 -11.25
N GLU A 105 -16.28 8.59 -11.48
CA GLU A 105 -14.86 8.24 -11.61
C GLU A 105 -14.19 7.90 -10.26
N GLN A 106 -14.87 8.20 -9.13
CA GLN A 106 -14.41 7.93 -7.77
C GLN A 106 -15.03 6.63 -7.26
N LEU A 107 -14.21 5.59 -7.18
CA LEU A 107 -14.62 4.26 -6.77
C LEU A 107 -14.18 3.95 -5.34
N LEU A 108 -15.05 3.30 -4.59
CA LEU A 108 -14.68 2.64 -3.34
C LEU A 108 -13.94 1.32 -3.66
N PHE A 109 -13.15 0.83 -2.71
CA PHE A 109 -12.46 -0.46 -2.84
C PHE A 109 -13.40 -1.60 -3.31
N ASP A 110 -14.62 -1.61 -2.79
CA ASP A 110 -15.62 -2.63 -3.09
C ASP A 110 -16.12 -2.59 -4.53
N GLU A 111 -16.04 -1.43 -5.18
CA GLU A 111 -16.49 -1.16 -6.57
C GLU A 111 -15.40 -1.48 -7.61
N LEU A 112 -14.14 -1.62 -7.18
CA LEU A 112 -13.04 -2.00 -8.07
C LEU A 112 -13.17 -3.44 -8.55
N ALA A 113 -12.68 -3.69 -9.77
CA ALA A 113 -12.55 -5.05 -10.29
C ALA A 113 -11.61 -5.88 -9.40
N GLU A 114 -11.92 -7.17 -9.25
CA GLU A 114 -11.20 -8.10 -8.38
C GLU A 114 -9.67 -8.07 -8.55
N PRO A 115 -9.10 -8.05 -9.78
CA PRO A 115 -7.65 -7.97 -9.94
C PRO A 115 -7.02 -6.75 -9.25
N TYR A 116 -7.69 -5.59 -9.25
CA TYR A 116 -7.18 -4.40 -8.57
C TYR A 116 -7.32 -4.51 -7.06
N ARG A 117 -8.42 -5.10 -6.56
CA ARG A 117 -8.65 -5.32 -5.13
C ARG A 117 -7.58 -6.20 -4.51
N ASP A 118 -7.30 -7.35 -5.12
CA ASP A 118 -6.26 -8.26 -4.63
C ASP A 118 -4.88 -7.60 -4.60
N ARG A 119 -4.53 -6.86 -5.65
CA ARG A 119 -3.26 -6.14 -5.74
C ARG A 119 -3.14 -5.03 -4.70
N LEU A 120 -4.24 -4.31 -4.41
CA LEU A 120 -4.27 -3.28 -3.38
C LEU A 120 -4.05 -3.86 -1.98
N VAL A 121 -4.72 -4.98 -1.67
CA VAL A 121 -4.56 -5.68 -0.39
C VAL A 121 -3.12 -6.14 -0.22
N GLN A 122 -2.55 -6.72 -1.27
CA GLN A 122 -1.15 -7.16 -1.28
C GLN A 122 -0.18 -5.97 -1.14
N ALA A 123 -0.44 -4.87 -1.83
CA ALA A 123 0.40 -3.68 -1.83
C ALA A 123 0.40 -2.96 -0.48
N MET A 124 -0.73 -2.91 0.22
CA MET A 124 -0.84 -2.26 1.52
C MET A 124 -0.54 -3.18 2.70
N GLY A 125 -0.62 -4.50 2.49
CA GLY A 125 -0.47 -5.49 3.57
C GLY A 125 -1.59 -5.43 4.61
N ASP A 126 -2.67 -4.69 4.37
CA ASP A 126 -3.74 -4.44 5.33
C ASP A 126 -5.10 -4.34 4.60
N GLY A 127 -5.97 -5.32 4.85
CA GLY A 127 -7.29 -5.40 4.24
C GLY A 127 -8.30 -4.37 4.77
N LYS A 128 -8.06 -3.77 5.94
CA LYS A 128 -8.87 -2.65 6.43
C LYS A 128 -8.41 -1.33 5.82
N LYS A 129 -7.09 -1.13 5.74
CA LYS A 129 -6.49 0.10 5.20
C LYS A 129 -6.95 0.38 3.77
N VAL A 130 -7.05 -0.65 2.92
CA VAL A 130 -7.56 -0.47 1.54
C VAL A 130 -8.99 0.06 1.50
N GLN A 131 -9.81 -0.20 2.51
CA GLN A 131 -11.18 0.32 2.57
C GLN A 131 -11.26 1.77 3.06
N GLU A 132 -10.16 2.39 3.45
CA GLU A 132 -10.09 3.77 3.95
C GLU A 132 -9.76 4.81 2.87
N TYR A 133 -9.64 4.40 1.61
CA TYR A 133 -9.31 5.28 0.50
C TYR A 133 -10.33 5.23 -0.63
N ILE A 134 -10.29 6.27 -1.45
CA ILE A 134 -11.01 6.41 -2.72
C ILE A 134 -10.01 6.16 -3.83
N TYR A 135 -10.44 5.42 -4.84
CA TYR A 135 -9.66 4.99 -5.98
C TYR A 135 -10.26 5.49 -7.27
N ASP A 136 -9.45 5.48 -8.33
CA ASP A 136 -9.94 5.62 -9.69
C ASP A 136 -10.26 4.24 -10.31
N GLU A 137 -10.74 4.23 -11.55
CA GLU A 137 -11.05 3.00 -12.33
C GLU A 137 -9.85 2.06 -12.53
N GLN A 138 -8.62 2.53 -12.30
CA GLN A 138 -7.39 1.77 -12.43
C GLN A 138 -6.87 1.25 -11.09
N GLY A 139 -7.60 1.49 -9.99
CA GLY A 139 -7.19 1.10 -8.65
C GLY A 139 -6.08 1.99 -8.07
N ARG A 140 -5.83 3.18 -8.65
CA ARG A 140 -4.87 4.15 -8.11
C ARG A 140 -5.55 4.96 -7.02
N MET A 141 -4.87 5.13 -5.89
CA MET A 141 -5.38 5.89 -4.76
C MET A 141 -5.47 7.38 -5.13
N ILE A 142 -6.66 7.96 -4.97
CA ILE A 142 -6.91 9.39 -5.16
C ILE A 142 -6.72 10.13 -3.83
N ARG A 143 -7.49 9.74 -2.80
CA ARG A 143 -7.51 10.40 -1.49
C ARG A 143 -8.10 9.49 -0.40
N PRO A 144 -7.80 9.73 0.89
CA PRO A 144 -8.45 9.00 1.98
C PRO A 144 -9.94 9.39 2.12
N LEU A 145 -10.78 8.42 2.51
CA LEU A 145 -12.19 8.60 2.84
C LEU A 145 -12.38 9.50 4.06
N ARG A 146 -11.52 9.33 5.07
CA ARG A 146 -11.46 10.22 6.23
C ARG A 146 -10.26 11.13 6.05
N ALA A 147 -10.50 12.43 5.88
CA ALA A 147 -9.45 13.40 6.16
C ALA A 147 -9.09 13.19 7.63
N ASN A 148 -7.85 12.76 7.91
CA ASN A 148 -7.34 12.75 9.28
C ASN A 148 -7.60 14.15 9.85
N ARG A 149 -8.47 14.23 10.86
CA ARG A 149 -8.37 15.30 11.84
C ARG A 149 -7.01 15.07 12.49
N ALA A 150 -6.05 15.91 12.10
CA ALA A 150 -4.83 16.12 12.84
C ALA A 150 -5.13 16.50 14.29
#